data_AF-A0A5J4WYA6-F1
#
_entry.id   AF-A0A5J4WYA6-F1
#
_cell.length_a   1.000
_cell.length_b   1.000
_cell.length_c   1.000
_cell.angle_alpha   90.00
_cell.angle_beta   90.00
_cell.angle_gamma   90.00
#
_symmetry.space_group_name_H-M   'P 1'
#
loop_
_entity.id
_entity.type
_entity.pdbx_description
1 polymer ?
#
loop_
_entity_poly.entity_id
_entity_poly.type
_entity_poly.pdbx_seq_one_letter_code
_entity_poly.pdbx_strand_id
1 'polypeptide(L)'
;MIFLVGEHSIRFISSGDLQNSIKFEKFSQVSFPAKGNQIFRCGQRLQVEVDFKSVPSKVVFFIDGEQQKNYVTGVPDKIRFFAFVQQAGSSFHITRSERLRQSSARIDADSVEWKWGENWKRN
;
A
#
# COMPACT_ATOMS: atom_id res chain seq x y z
N MET A 1 -22.63 10.31 12.53
CA MET A 1 -22.51 9.10 11.70
C MET A 1 -21.09 9.01 11.17
N ILE A 2 -20.45 7.85 11.28
CA ILE A 2 -19.10 7.57 10.77
C ILE A 2 -19.26 6.52 9.68
N PHE A 3 -18.59 6.73 8.55
CA PHE A 3 -18.51 5.75 7.46
C PHE A 3 -17.05 5.44 7.16
N LEU A 4 -16.76 4.17 6.88
CA LEU A 4 -15.44 3.66 6.56
C LEU A 4 -15.50 2.89 5.23
N VAL A 5 -14.55 3.16 4.33
CA VAL A 5 -14.40 2.44 3.07
C VAL A 5 -13.02 1.80 3.02
N GLY A 6 -12.97 0.48 2.83
CA GLY A 6 -11.70 -0.26 2.78
C GLY A 6 -11.01 -0.40 4.15
N GLU A 7 -11.81 -0.51 5.22
CA GLU A 7 -11.41 -0.54 6.64
C GLU A 7 -10.36 -1.61 6.99
N HIS A 8 -10.19 -2.62 6.14
CA HIS A 8 -9.25 -3.72 6.34
C HIS A 8 -8.31 -3.92 5.14
N SER A 9 -8.00 -2.84 4.42
CA SER A 9 -7.17 -2.91 3.23
C SER A 9 -6.10 -1.82 3.20
N ILE A 10 -4.98 -2.15 2.56
CA ILE A 10 -4.02 -1.19 2.04
C ILE A 10 -4.14 -1.25 0.54
N ARG A 11 -4.31 -0.09 -0.12
CA ARG A 11 -4.48 -0.01 -1.57
C ARG A 11 -3.39 0.88 -2.14
N PHE A 12 -2.58 0.33 -3.03
CA PHE A 12 -1.65 1.08 -3.84
C PHE A 12 -2.29 1.25 -5.23
N ILE A 13 -2.71 2.48 -5.56
CA ILE A 13 -3.49 2.77 -6.76
C ILE A 13 -2.64 3.48 -7.83
N SER A 14 -3.09 3.46 -9.08
CA SER A 14 -2.31 3.93 -10.23
C SER A 14 -1.86 5.39 -10.16
N SER A 15 -2.54 6.24 -9.37
CA SER A 15 -2.09 7.61 -9.09
C SER A 15 -0.81 7.68 -8.23
N GLY A 16 -0.27 6.55 -7.78
CA GLY A 16 0.82 6.47 -6.80
C GLY A 16 0.34 6.62 -5.36
N ASP A 17 -0.94 6.90 -5.15
CA ASP A 17 -1.46 7.07 -3.80
C ASP A 17 -1.53 5.73 -3.07
N LEU A 18 -1.14 5.77 -1.79
CA LEU A 18 -1.37 4.68 -0.86
C LEU A 18 -2.57 5.01 0.01
N GLN A 19 -3.51 4.09 0.14
CA GLN A 19 -4.74 4.29 0.91
C GLN A 19 -4.92 3.21 1.97
N ASN A 20 -5.36 3.62 3.15
CA ASN A 20 -5.94 2.77 4.19
C ASN A 20 -7.21 3.44 4.68
N SER A 21 -8.28 2.66 4.87
CA SER A 21 -9.52 3.06 5.54
C SER A 21 -9.93 4.52 5.30
N ILE A 22 -10.66 4.79 4.21
CA ILE A 22 -11.17 6.14 3.95
C ILE A 22 -12.33 6.41 4.90
N LYS A 23 -12.13 7.35 5.82
CA LYS A 23 -13.06 7.71 6.89
C LYS A 23 -13.80 8.99 6.57
N PHE A 24 -15.10 8.96 6.81
CA PHE A 24 -15.99 10.11 6.72
C PHE A 24 -16.66 10.37 8.07
N GLU A 25 -16.61 11.62 8.51
CA GLU A 25 -17.29 12.10 9.71
C GLU A 25 -18.24 13.23 9.33
N LYS A 26 -19.53 13.10 9.68
CA LYS A 26 -20.56 14.12 9.35
C LYS A 26 -20.52 14.52 7.85
N PHE A 27 -20.33 13.53 6.96
CA PHE A 27 -20.18 13.68 5.51
C PHE A 27 -18.90 14.36 5.00
N SER A 28 -17.97 14.73 5.88
CA SER A 28 -16.64 15.21 5.48
C SER A 28 -15.61 14.07 5.49
N GLN A 29 -14.80 13.97 4.44
CA GLN A 29 -13.66 13.04 4.42
C GLN A 29 -12.60 13.51 5.43
N VAL A 30 -12.18 12.61 6.32
CA VAL A 30 -11.21 12.91 7.37
C VAL A 30 -9.95 12.07 7.32
N SER A 31 -9.89 10.97 6.55
CA SER A 31 -8.61 10.33 6.23
C SER A 31 -8.31 10.50 4.74
N PHE A 32 -7.04 10.68 4.41
CA PHE A 32 -6.61 11.01 3.05
C PHE A 32 -5.56 10.00 2.57
N PRO A 33 -5.45 9.80 1.25
CA PRO A 33 -4.38 8.99 0.70
C PRO A 33 -3.00 9.57 1.05
N ALA A 34 -2.06 8.69 1.36
CA ALA A 34 -0.65 9.02 1.47
C ALA A 34 -0.08 9.22 0.05
N LYS A 35 0.40 10.43 -0.21
CA LYS A 35 0.93 10.87 -1.51
C LYS A 35 2.44 10.73 -1.58
N GLY A 36 2.98 10.80 -2.79
CA GLY A 36 4.44 10.94 -3.03
C GLY A 36 5.16 9.66 -3.44
N ASN A 37 4.45 8.57 -3.71
CA ASN A 37 5.01 7.49 -4.53
C ASN A 37 4.88 7.85 -6.02
N GLN A 38 5.53 7.06 -6.87
CA GLN A 38 5.43 7.20 -8.32
C GLN A 38 4.05 6.73 -8.82
N ILE A 39 3.54 7.42 -9.84
CA ILE A 39 2.40 6.97 -10.66
C ILE A 39 2.85 5.76 -11.47
N PHE A 40 2.03 4.71 -11.53
CA PHE A 40 2.32 3.54 -12.37
C PHE A 40 1.32 3.37 -13.51
N ARG A 41 1.78 2.73 -14.58
CA ARG A 41 1.05 2.54 -15.85
C ARG A 41 1.14 1.09 -16.31
N CYS A 42 0.34 0.75 -17.32
CA CYS A 42 0.39 -0.56 -17.96
C CYS A 42 1.80 -0.87 -18.49
N GLY A 43 2.22 -2.13 -18.36
CA GLY A 43 3.55 -2.60 -18.77
C GLY A 43 4.61 -2.57 -17.68
N GLN A 44 4.36 -1.88 -16.56
CA GLN A 44 5.28 -1.86 -15.42
C GLN A 44 5.08 -3.04 -14.48
N ARG A 45 6.13 -3.43 -13.78
CA ARG A 45 6.10 -4.46 -12.75
C ARG A 45 5.83 -3.84 -11.38
N LEU A 46 4.68 -4.16 -10.82
CA LEU A 46 4.38 -3.87 -9.42
C LEU A 46 4.85 -5.02 -8.52
N GLN A 47 5.47 -4.68 -7.40
CA GLN A 47 5.87 -5.64 -6.38
C GLN A 47 5.45 -5.13 -4.99
N VAL A 48 5.05 -6.06 -4.14
CA VAL A 48 4.78 -5.83 -2.74
C VAL A 48 5.60 -6.83 -1.93
N GLU A 49 6.35 -6.33 -0.95
CA GLU A 49 7.02 -7.16 0.04
C GLU A 49 6.32 -6.99 1.39
N VAL A 50 6.02 -8.11 2.04
CA VAL A 50 5.47 -8.13 3.39
C VAL A 50 6.44 -8.86 4.31
N ASP A 51 7.04 -8.13 5.24
CA ASP A 51 7.95 -8.66 6.24
C ASP A 51 7.25 -8.84 7.59
N PHE A 52 6.77 -10.06 7.84
CA PHE A 52 6.20 -10.46 9.13
C PHE A 52 7.24 -10.76 10.21
N LYS A 53 8.54 -10.82 9.90
CA LYS A 53 9.59 -11.02 10.92
C LYS A 53 9.94 -9.71 11.63
N SER A 54 9.73 -8.58 10.95
CA SER A 54 9.88 -7.26 11.56
C SER A 54 8.79 -6.98 12.60
N VAL A 55 9.13 -6.25 13.65
CA VAL A 55 8.21 -5.81 14.70
C VAL A 55 8.33 -4.29 14.83
N PRO A 56 7.32 -3.50 14.40
CA PRO A 56 6.09 -3.93 13.72
C PRO A 56 6.34 -4.53 12.33
N SER A 57 5.40 -5.35 11.84
CA SER A 57 5.43 -5.90 10.47
C SER A 57 5.50 -4.76 9.44
N LYS A 58 6.14 -5.00 8.29
CA LYS A 58 6.34 -3.97 7.25
C LYS A 58 5.75 -4.41 5.91
N VAL A 59 5.13 -3.48 5.20
CA VAL A 59 4.64 -3.63 3.82
C VAL A 59 5.27 -2.55 2.95
N VAL A 60 6.04 -2.96 1.96
CA VAL A 60 6.80 -2.06 1.08
C VAL A 60 6.42 -2.33 -0.37
N PHE A 61 6.29 -1.25 -1.14
CA PHE A 61 5.86 -1.29 -2.54
C PHE A 61 7.01 -0.93 -3.46
N PHE A 62 6.99 -1.49 -4.66
CA PHE A 62 8.01 -1.25 -5.69
C PHE A 62 7.35 -1.11 -7.07
N ILE A 63 7.93 -0.26 -7.91
CA ILE A 63 7.61 -0.11 -9.33
C ILE A 63 8.88 -0.38 -10.11
N ASP A 64 8.87 -1.38 -11.00
CA ASP A 64 10.02 -1.82 -11.79
C ASP A 64 11.28 -2.17 -10.96
N GLY A 65 11.09 -2.47 -9.68
CA GLY A 65 12.17 -2.75 -8.71
C GLY A 65 12.63 -1.53 -7.92
N GLU A 66 12.14 -0.33 -8.22
CA GLU A 66 12.37 0.88 -7.44
C GLU A 66 11.42 0.93 -6.25
N GLN A 67 11.97 1.03 -5.04
CA GLN A 67 11.19 1.14 -3.81
C GLN A 67 10.41 2.45 -3.76
N GLN A 68 9.16 2.38 -3.33
CA GLN A 68 8.30 3.54 -3.17
C GLN A 68 8.52 4.20 -1.81
N LYS A 69 8.34 5.53 -1.79
CA LYS A 69 8.57 6.39 -0.62
C LYS A 69 7.77 5.96 0.62
N ASN A 70 6.49 5.68 0.43
CA ASN A 70 5.57 5.37 1.51
C ASN A 70 5.51 3.86 1.74
N TYR A 71 5.60 3.45 3.00
CA TYR A 71 5.44 2.06 3.43
C TYR A 71 4.48 1.96 4.60
N VAL A 72 3.92 0.77 4.83
CA VAL A 72 2.96 0.55 5.92
C VAL A 72 3.53 -0.34 6.99
N THR A 73 3.23 -0.04 8.25
CA THR A 73 3.61 -0.87 9.41
C THR A 73 2.40 -1.38 10.19
N GLY A 74 2.59 -2.50 10.89
CA GLY A 74 1.62 -3.02 11.85
C GLY A 74 0.42 -3.72 11.23
N VAL A 75 0.60 -4.35 10.06
CA VAL A 75 -0.46 -5.18 9.46
C VAL A 75 -0.69 -6.47 10.24
N PRO A 76 -1.93 -7.01 10.23
CA PRO A 76 -2.25 -8.31 10.85
C PRO A 76 -1.42 -9.46 10.28
N ASP A 77 -1.28 -10.54 11.07
CA ASP A 77 -0.56 -11.76 10.72
C ASP A 77 -1.18 -12.55 9.55
N LYS A 78 -2.46 -12.30 9.26
CA LYS A 78 -3.21 -12.92 8.16
C LYS A 78 -3.64 -11.86 7.15
N ILE A 79 -3.10 -11.94 5.94
CA ILE A 79 -3.42 -11.05 4.84
C ILE A 79 -3.86 -11.82 3.60
N ARG A 80 -4.48 -11.11 2.66
CA ARG A 80 -4.74 -11.58 1.30
C ARG A 80 -4.28 -10.51 0.33
N PHE A 81 -3.72 -10.94 -0.79
CA PHE A 81 -3.42 -10.06 -1.92
C PHE A 81 -4.62 -10.04 -2.86
N PHE A 82 -4.95 -8.87 -3.38
CA PHE A 82 -5.95 -8.72 -4.43
C PHE A 82 -5.45 -7.70 -5.44
N ALA A 83 -5.86 -7.87 -6.69
CA ALA A 83 -5.65 -6.90 -7.76
C ALA A 83 -7.02 -6.42 -8.22
N PHE A 84 -7.20 -5.10 -8.26
CA PHE A 84 -8.43 -4.49 -8.75
C PHE A 84 -8.23 -4.00 -10.18
N VAL A 85 -8.86 -4.67 -11.14
CA VAL A 85 -8.79 -4.36 -12.57
C VAL A 85 -10.15 -3.85 -13.02
N GLN A 86 -10.23 -2.58 -13.45
CA GLN A 86 -11.51 -1.93 -13.77
C GLN A 86 -11.68 -1.63 -15.26
N GLN A 87 -10.60 -1.30 -15.98
CA GLN A 87 -10.70 -0.87 -17.37
C GLN A 87 -10.88 -2.05 -18.32
N ALA A 88 -11.73 -1.88 -19.33
CA ALA A 88 -12.00 -2.90 -20.33
C ALA A 88 -10.70 -3.33 -21.04
N GLY A 89 -10.52 -4.64 -21.21
CA GLY A 89 -9.32 -5.22 -21.81
C GLY A 89 -8.06 -5.19 -20.93
N SER A 90 -8.13 -4.61 -19.72
CA SER A 90 -7.00 -4.65 -18.79
C SER A 90 -6.86 -6.03 -18.17
N SER A 91 -5.61 -6.42 -17.92
CA SER A 91 -5.26 -7.65 -17.22
C SER A 91 -3.95 -7.45 -16.48
N PHE A 92 -3.64 -8.38 -15.57
CA PHE A 92 -2.33 -8.50 -14.95
C PHE A 92 -1.96 -9.98 -14.97
N HIS A 93 -0.67 -10.26 -14.88
CA HIS A 93 -0.17 -11.61 -14.66
C HIS A 93 0.84 -11.60 -13.51
N ILE A 94 0.81 -12.65 -12.71
CA ILE A 94 1.75 -12.81 -11.60
C ILE A 94 3.06 -13.35 -12.18
N THR A 95 4.12 -12.53 -12.13
CA THR A 95 5.46 -12.94 -12.59
C THR A 95 6.27 -13.64 -11.51
N ARG A 96 5.98 -13.37 -10.23
CA ARG A 96 6.73 -13.87 -9.09
C ARG A 96 5.85 -13.91 -7.84
N SER A 97 5.87 -15.04 -7.13
CA SER A 97 5.22 -15.21 -5.82
C SER A 97 6.06 -16.19 -5.02
N GLU A 98 6.76 -15.69 -4.01
CA GLU A 98 7.68 -16.52 -3.22
C GLU A 98 7.86 -15.99 -1.80
N ARG A 99 8.44 -16.83 -0.95
CA ARG A 99 8.86 -16.46 0.38
C ARG A 99 10.36 -16.11 0.36
N LEU A 100 10.68 -14.83 0.57
CA LEU A 100 12.05 -14.38 0.72
C LEU A 100 12.62 -14.77 2.10
N ARG A 101 13.93 -15.00 2.18
CA ARG A 101 14.62 -15.22 3.47
C ARG A 101 14.64 -13.96 4.33
N GLN A 102 14.86 -12.82 3.67
CA GLN A 102 14.91 -11.47 4.23
C GLN A 102 14.29 -10.51 3.20
N SER A 103 13.64 -9.44 3.67
CA SER A 103 13.14 -8.39 2.80
C SER A 103 14.29 -7.68 2.08
N SER A 104 14.05 -7.27 0.83
CA SER A 104 14.98 -6.46 0.06
C SER A 104 14.81 -4.96 0.32
N ALA A 105 13.76 -4.57 1.05
CA ALA A 105 13.43 -3.19 1.36
C ALA A 105 14.53 -2.48 2.16
N ARG A 106 14.81 -1.24 1.79
CA ARG A 106 15.76 -0.33 2.45
C ARG A 106 14.99 0.88 2.94
N ILE A 107 14.75 0.93 4.24
CA ILE A 107 14.11 2.10 4.87
C ILE A 107 15.21 3.09 5.24
N ASP A 108 15.09 4.30 4.73
CA ASP A 108 16.06 5.40 4.90
C ASP A 108 15.37 6.68 5.39
N ALA A 109 16.10 7.79 5.39
CA ALA A 109 15.61 9.09 5.85
C ALA A 109 14.49 9.67 4.96
N ASP A 110 14.40 9.27 3.70
CA ASP A 110 13.39 9.77 2.76
C ASP A 110 12.10 8.93 2.77
N SER A 111 12.16 7.76 3.40
CA SER A 111 11.05 6.83 3.57
C SER A 111 10.03 7.35 4.59
N VAL A 112 8.74 7.22 4.28
CA VAL A 112 7.63 7.69 5.14
C VAL A 112 6.81 6.51 5.62
N GLU A 113 6.74 6.34 6.95
CA GLU A 113 5.96 5.31 7.62
C GLU A 113 4.49 5.71 7.75
N TRP A 114 3.60 4.76 7.48
CA TRP A 114 2.17 4.87 7.78
C TRP A 114 1.71 3.67 8.59
N LYS A 115 1.06 3.89 9.73
CA LYS A 115 0.55 2.79 10.55
C LYS A 115 -0.79 2.29 10.00
N TRP A 116 -0.93 0.98 9.89
CA TRP A 116 -2.18 0.36 9.46
C TRP A 116 -3.30 0.64 10.47
N GLY A 117 -4.49 0.98 9.97
CA GLY A 117 -5.68 1.25 10.79
C GLY A 117 -5.73 2.65 11.40
N GLU A 118 -4.69 3.46 11.23
CA GLU A 118 -4.70 4.87 11.65
C GLU A 118 -5.22 5.80 10.55
N ASN A 119 -5.69 6.99 10.96
CA ASN A 119 -6.06 8.02 10.00
C ASN A 119 -4.80 8.61 9.37
N TRP A 120 -4.62 8.38 8.08
CA TRP A 120 -3.53 8.98 7.35
C TRP A 120 -3.86 10.43 7.03
N LYS A 121 -3.17 11.34 7.72
CA LYS A 121 -3.14 12.77 7.44
C LYS A 121 -1.69 13.19 7.35
N ARG A 122 -1.37 13.99 6.35
CA ARG A 122 -0.14 14.76 6.36
C ARG A 122 -0.42 16.01 7.20
N ASN A 123 0.30 16.19 8.30
CA ASN A 123 0.35 17.49 9.00
C ASN A 123 0.98 18.54 8.09
#